data_AF-A0A286XN78-F1
#
_entry.id   AF-A0A286XN78-F1
#
_cell.length_a   1.000
_cell.length_b   1.000
_cell.length_c   1.000
_cell.angle_alpha   90.00
_cell.angle_beta   90.00
_cell.angle_gamma   90.00
#
_symmetry.space_group_name_H-M   'P 1'
#
loop_
_entity.id
_entity.type
_entity.pdbx_description
1 polymer ?
#
loop_
_entity_poly.entity_id
_entity_poly.type
_entity_poly.pdbx_seq_one_letter_code
_entity_poly.pdbx_strand_id
1 'polypeptide(L)'
;MPESAWKFLVYLGCWSYSAYLLLGTDYPFFHDPPSVFYDWMPGMAVPQDIAAEYLLQGSFYGHSVYATLYMDTWRRDSVVMLAHHVVTLALIICSYAFRYHNVGLLVFFLHDITDVQLEFTKLNTYFKAAGGTYHRLHGLLADLGCLCFCVSWFWFRLYWFPLKVLYATLHTSLISVPDIPFYFFFNALLLLLTVMNLYWFLYIVALAVKVLTGQMREVSDLREYDWAEAHSPKPSKAEGQRSRPGDRTMLIHGKPSQGCGGPVGGEGPPAAFLKCRQEPSGSHGRT
;
A
#
# COMPACT_ATOMS: atom_id res chain seq x y z
N MET A 1 -3.60 -6.90 -11.14
CA MET A 1 -2.90 -8.19 -11.27
C MET A 1 -1.54 -8.07 -11.98
N PRO A 2 -1.42 -7.71 -13.27
CA PRO A 2 -0.11 -7.69 -13.95
C PRO A 2 0.90 -6.76 -13.28
N GLU A 3 0.45 -5.59 -12.85
CA GLU A 3 1.25 -4.57 -12.17
C GLU A 3 1.87 -5.07 -10.85
N SER A 4 1.08 -5.71 -9.97
CA SER A 4 1.60 -6.34 -8.74
C SER A 4 2.57 -7.49 -9.02
N ALA A 5 2.35 -8.26 -10.10
CA ALA A 5 3.27 -9.33 -10.47
C ALA A 5 4.63 -8.76 -10.92
N TRP A 6 4.61 -7.69 -11.71
CA TRP A 6 5.82 -6.95 -12.09
C TRP A 6 6.53 -6.34 -10.88
N LYS A 7 5.81 -5.60 -10.03
CA LYS A 7 6.36 -4.98 -8.80
C LYS A 7 6.97 -6.04 -7.87
N PHE A 8 6.29 -7.16 -7.65
CA PHE A 8 6.82 -8.30 -6.88
C PHE A 8 8.14 -8.84 -7.44
N LEU A 9 8.21 -9.10 -8.75
CA LEU A 9 9.42 -9.63 -9.38
C LEU A 9 10.60 -8.65 -9.30
N VAL A 10 10.35 -7.35 -9.49
CA VAL A 10 11.39 -6.33 -9.36
C VAL A 10 11.87 -6.24 -7.92
N TYR A 11 10.99 -6.04 -6.93
CA TYR A 11 11.39 -5.98 -5.52
C TYR A 11 12.11 -7.25 -5.06
N LEU A 12 11.66 -8.43 -5.50
CA LEU A 12 12.32 -9.69 -5.15
C LEU A 12 13.73 -9.77 -5.76
N GLY A 13 13.90 -9.28 -6.98
CA GLY A 13 15.22 -9.16 -7.63
C GLY A 13 16.15 -8.22 -6.91
N CYS A 14 15.71 -6.97 -6.65
CA CYS A 14 16.47 -5.96 -5.90
C CYS A 14 16.88 -6.50 -4.53
N TRP A 15 15.91 -6.98 -3.74
CA TRP A 15 16.16 -7.50 -2.41
C TRP A 15 17.11 -8.70 -2.40
N SER A 16 16.97 -9.62 -3.37
CA SER A 16 17.88 -10.78 -3.47
C SER A 16 19.32 -10.36 -3.83
N TYR A 17 19.49 -9.33 -4.67
CA TYR A 17 20.82 -8.81 -5.00
C TYR A 17 21.43 -8.04 -3.81
N SER A 18 20.67 -7.15 -3.17
CA SER A 18 21.04 -6.52 -1.90
C SER A 18 21.43 -7.57 -0.83
N ALA A 19 20.62 -8.63 -0.66
CA ALA A 19 20.91 -9.72 0.28
C ALA A 19 22.18 -10.50 -0.08
N TYR A 20 22.41 -10.77 -1.37
CA TYR A 20 23.65 -11.38 -1.86
C TYR A 20 24.88 -10.51 -1.54
N LEU A 21 24.81 -9.19 -1.75
CA LEU A 21 25.90 -8.29 -1.38
C LEU A 21 26.14 -8.27 0.14
N LEU A 22 25.08 -8.18 0.94
CA LEU A 22 25.18 -8.07 2.41
C LEU A 22 25.54 -9.37 3.16
N LEU A 23 25.21 -10.54 2.60
CA LEU A 23 25.35 -11.85 3.28
C LEU A 23 26.24 -12.84 2.51
N GLY A 24 26.44 -12.64 1.21
CA GLY A 24 27.23 -13.50 0.33
C GLY A 24 28.62 -12.96 -0.02
N THR A 25 28.97 -11.75 0.46
CA THR A 25 30.30 -11.16 0.32
C THR A 25 30.83 -10.69 1.67
N ASP A 26 32.14 -10.50 1.80
CA ASP A 26 32.83 -10.22 3.08
C ASP A 26 32.63 -8.77 3.61
N TYR A 27 31.48 -8.14 3.36
CA TYR A 27 31.16 -6.81 3.87
C TYR A 27 30.75 -6.85 5.37
N PRO A 28 31.51 -6.21 6.29
CA PRO A 28 31.27 -6.33 7.73
C PRO A 28 30.02 -5.57 8.22
N PHE A 29 29.53 -4.60 7.45
CA PHE A 29 28.55 -3.61 7.91
C PHE A 29 27.13 -4.13 8.18
N PHE A 30 26.80 -5.36 7.75
CA PHE A 30 25.57 -6.00 8.23
C PHE A 30 25.67 -6.42 9.69
N HIS A 31 26.84 -6.93 10.11
CA HIS A 31 27.07 -7.46 11.46
C HIS A 31 27.57 -6.39 12.44
N ASP A 32 28.45 -5.49 11.99
CA ASP A 32 28.97 -4.35 12.75
C ASP A 32 28.50 -3.01 12.13
N PRO A 33 27.35 -2.44 12.53
CA PRO A 33 26.83 -1.20 11.94
C PRO A 33 27.79 0.00 12.00
N PRO A 34 28.66 0.15 13.02
CA PRO A 34 29.74 1.14 12.99
C PRO A 34 30.67 1.06 11.77
N SER A 35 30.94 -0.15 11.25
CA SER A 35 31.85 -0.35 10.11
C SER A 35 31.41 0.27 8.78
N VAL A 36 30.17 0.75 8.71
CA VAL A 36 29.64 1.55 7.58
C VAL A 36 30.53 2.77 7.26
N PHE A 37 31.23 3.32 8.26
CA PHE A 37 32.13 4.48 8.12
C PHE A 37 33.61 4.16 8.28
N TYR A 38 34.01 2.89 8.44
CA TYR A 38 35.44 2.53 8.43
C TYR A 38 36.03 2.81 7.05
N ASP A 39 37.25 3.36 7.03
CA ASP A 39 37.99 3.75 5.82
C ASP A 39 37.24 4.70 4.86
N TRP A 40 36.20 5.41 5.34
CA TRP A 40 35.51 6.42 4.54
C TRP A 40 36.46 7.57 4.18
N MET A 41 36.57 7.86 2.89
CA MET A 41 37.36 8.99 2.38
C MET A 41 36.58 9.79 1.32
N PRO A 42 36.70 11.14 1.32
CA PRO A 42 36.13 11.97 0.26
C PRO A 42 36.59 11.50 -1.13
N GLY A 43 35.64 11.21 -2.01
CA GLY A 43 35.93 10.82 -3.39
C GLY A 43 36.32 9.34 -3.61
N MET A 44 36.28 8.48 -2.58
CA MET A 44 36.54 7.04 -2.73
C MET A 44 35.73 6.41 -3.88
N ALA A 45 36.29 5.40 -4.55
CA ALA A 45 35.58 4.68 -5.60
C ALA A 45 34.44 3.84 -4.99
N VAL A 46 33.27 3.83 -5.64
CA VAL A 46 32.17 2.94 -5.26
C VAL A 46 32.39 1.60 -6.00
N PRO A 47 32.36 0.44 -5.32
CA PRO A 47 32.42 -0.86 -5.97
C PRO A 47 31.36 -1.02 -7.06
N GLN A 48 31.71 -1.66 -8.19
CA GLN A 48 30.81 -1.74 -9.34
C GLN A 48 29.49 -2.45 -9.02
N ASP A 49 29.52 -3.46 -8.14
CA ASP A 49 28.34 -4.19 -7.70
C ASP A 49 27.37 -3.31 -6.91
N ILE A 50 27.90 -2.46 -6.02
CA ILE A 50 27.09 -1.50 -5.26
C ILE A 50 26.56 -0.41 -6.22
N ALA A 51 27.36 0.04 -7.19
CA ALA A 51 26.89 0.98 -8.21
C ALA A 51 25.77 0.39 -9.09
N ALA A 52 25.78 -0.93 -9.35
CA ALA A 52 24.72 -1.62 -10.08
C ALA A 52 23.40 -1.67 -9.30
N GLU A 53 23.43 -1.99 -8.00
CA GLU A 53 22.23 -1.93 -7.13
C GLU A 53 21.68 -0.49 -7.07
N TYR A 54 22.55 0.51 -6.92
CA TYR A 54 22.15 1.92 -6.91
C TYR A 54 21.50 2.37 -8.22
N LEU A 55 22.00 1.90 -9.37
CA LEU A 55 21.40 2.18 -10.68
C LEU A 55 20.03 1.52 -10.83
N LEU A 56 19.90 0.26 -10.39
CA LEU A 56 18.69 -0.53 -10.47
C LEU A 56 17.58 0.06 -9.58
N GLN A 57 17.90 0.32 -8.32
CA GLN A 57 17.02 0.99 -7.35
C GLN A 57 16.65 2.40 -7.82
N GLY A 58 17.63 3.23 -8.18
CA GLY A 58 17.40 4.60 -8.64
C GLY A 58 16.48 4.66 -9.87
N SER A 59 16.66 3.74 -10.81
CA SER A 59 15.79 3.61 -11.99
C SER A 59 14.36 3.20 -11.62
N PHE A 60 14.20 2.25 -10.70
CA PHE A 60 12.89 1.81 -10.22
C PHE A 60 12.13 2.89 -9.43
N TYR A 61 12.82 3.61 -8.53
CA TYR A 61 12.21 4.74 -7.81
C TYR A 61 11.89 5.91 -8.77
N GLY A 62 12.74 6.19 -9.76
CA GLY A 62 12.45 7.19 -10.81
C GLY A 62 11.22 6.82 -11.65
N HIS A 63 11.08 5.55 -12.04
CA HIS A 63 9.87 5.04 -12.68
C HIS A 63 8.65 5.15 -11.75
N SER A 64 8.81 4.87 -10.45
CA SER A 64 7.71 4.97 -9.48
C SER A 64 7.19 6.41 -9.32
N VAL A 65 8.07 7.43 -9.34
CA VAL A 65 7.64 8.84 -9.39
C VAL A 65 6.78 9.11 -10.63
N TYR A 66 7.22 8.65 -11.81
CA TYR A 66 6.47 8.82 -13.05
C TYR A 66 5.12 8.10 -13.02
N ALA A 67 5.08 6.86 -12.53
CA ALA A 67 3.86 6.08 -12.40
C ALA A 67 2.85 6.76 -11.46
N THR A 68 3.28 7.22 -10.28
CA THR A 68 2.38 7.90 -9.31
C THR A 68 1.88 9.26 -9.80
N LEU A 69 2.58 9.93 -10.72
CA LEU A 69 2.11 11.19 -11.32
C LEU A 69 1.13 10.98 -12.49
N TYR A 70 1.34 9.96 -13.33
CA TYR A 70 0.66 9.87 -14.64
C TYR A 70 -0.12 8.57 -14.90
N MET A 71 0.10 7.52 -14.11
CA MET A 71 -0.50 6.19 -14.31
C MET A 71 -1.40 5.77 -13.15
N ASP A 72 -1.01 6.05 -11.92
CA ASP A 72 -1.75 5.66 -10.71
C ASP A 72 -2.98 6.55 -10.49
N THR A 73 -4.05 5.97 -9.94
CA THR A 73 -5.22 6.75 -9.51
C THR A 73 -4.91 7.59 -8.27
N TRP A 74 -5.24 8.88 -8.33
CA TRP A 74 -4.96 9.81 -7.23
C TRP A 74 -5.92 9.63 -6.05
N ARG A 75 -5.33 9.56 -4.85
CA ARG A 75 -5.98 9.44 -3.53
C ARG A 75 -5.14 10.17 -2.49
N ARG A 76 -5.63 10.32 -1.25
CA ARG A 76 -4.88 11.04 -0.19
C ARG A 76 -3.47 10.47 0.07
N ASP A 77 -3.32 9.15 0.06
CA ASP A 77 -2.02 8.49 0.25
C ASP A 77 -1.05 8.73 -0.93
N SER A 78 -1.53 9.07 -2.13
CA SER A 78 -0.66 9.34 -3.30
C SER A 78 0.29 10.50 -3.05
N VAL A 79 -0.12 11.51 -2.26
CA VAL A 79 0.75 12.65 -1.89
C VAL A 79 1.88 12.19 -0.96
N VAL A 80 1.59 11.29 -0.01
CA VAL A 80 2.60 10.74 0.92
C VAL A 80 3.54 9.78 0.18
N MET A 81 3.02 8.93 -0.70
CA MET A 81 3.80 8.06 -1.58
C MET A 81 4.72 8.86 -2.52
N LEU A 82 4.22 9.92 -3.15
CA LEU A 82 5.04 10.80 -4.01
C LEU A 82 6.13 11.51 -3.21
N ALA A 83 5.79 12.07 -2.03
CA ALA A 83 6.78 12.69 -1.14
C ALA A 83 7.85 11.69 -0.70
N HIS A 84 7.46 10.45 -0.40
CA HIS A 84 8.38 9.36 -0.10
C HIS A 84 9.29 9.03 -1.28
N HIS A 85 8.77 8.87 -2.50
CA HIS A 85 9.60 8.59 -3.68
C HIS A 85 10.60 9.71 -3.98
N VAL A 86 10.24 10.98 -3.71
CA VAL A 86 11.17 12.12 -3.79
C VAL A 86 12.24 12.04 -2.69
N VAL A 87 11.86 11.70 -1.45
CA VAL A 87 12.80 11.54 -0.32
C VAL A 87 13.76 10.37 -0.53
N THR A 88 13.28 9.21 -1.00
CA THR A 88 14.14 8.06 -1.28
C THR A 88 15.06 8.33 -2.47
N LEU A 89 14.58 8.94 -3.55
CA LEU A 89 15.44 9.32 -4.68
C LEU A 89 16.50 10.35 -4.26
N ALA A 90 16.16 11.32 -3.40
CA ALA A 90 17.13 12.25 -2.82
C ALA A 90 18.16 11.53 -1.93
N LEU A 91 17.72 10.57 -1.10
CA LEU A 91 18.62 9.73 -0.29
C LEU A 91 19.60 8.93 -1.17
N ILE A 92 19.12 8.28 -2.24
CA ILE A 92 19.93 7.50 -3.20
C ILE A 92 20.99 8.39 -3.86
N ILE A 93 20.58 9.56 -4.38
CA ILE A 93 21.50 10.49 -5.04
C ILE A 93 22.54 11.01 -4.05
N CYS A 94 22.14 11.40 -2.85
CA CYS A 94 23.04 11.96 -1.84
C CYS A 94 23.99 10.90 -1.26
N SER A 95 23.52 9.69 -0.95
CA SER A 95 24.41 8.62 -0.46
C SER A 95 25.42 8.18 -1.52
N TYR A 96 25.05 8.18 -2.81
CA TYR A 96 25.99 7.91 -3.89
C TYR A 96 27.01 9.05 -4.10
N ALA A 97 26.56 10.30 -4.05
CA ALA A 97 27.40 11.48 -4.24
C ALA A 97 28.40 11.69 -3.08
N PHE A 98 27.95 11.56 -1.83
CA PHE A 98 28.78 11.72 -0.62
C PHE A 98 29.45 10.43 -0.14
N ARG A 99 29.35 9.35 -0.94
CA ARG A 99 29.95 8.04 -0.66
C ARG A 99 29.43 7.32 0.59
N TYR A 100 28.23 7.64 1.07
CA TYR A 100 27.51 6.85 2.09
C TYR A 100 26.84 5.60 1.50
N HIS A 101 27.51 4.96 0.55
CA HIS A 101 26.96 3.90 -0.28
C HIS A 101 26.57 2.67 0.56
N ASN A 102 27.41 2.31 1.53
CA ASN A 102 27.17 1.28 2.56
C ASN A 102 25.90 1.56 3.40
N VAL A 103 25.64 2.82 3.77
CA VAL A 103 24.40 3.20 4.48
C VAL A 103 23.20 2.87 3.62
N GLY A 104 23.18 3.33 2.36
CA GLY A 104 22.02 3.13 1.49
C GLY A 104 21.76 1.66 1.15
N LEU A 105 22.80 0.82 1.07
CA LEU A 105 22.62 -0.63 0.88
C LEU A 105 21.89 -1.27 2.09
N LEU A 106 22.22 -0.85 3.31
CA LEU A 106 21.44 -1.24 4.50
C LEU A 106 19.99 -0.71 4.44
N VAL A 107 19.77 0.50 3.91
CA VAL A 107 18.41 1.04 3.73
C VAL A 107 17.61 0.18 2.75
N PHE A 108 18.14 -0.14 1.56
CA PHE A 108 17.47 -0.98 0.56
C PHE A 108 17.08 -2.34 1.14
N PHE A 109 18.05 -3.08 1.70
CA PHE A 109 17.80 -4.41 2.25
C PHE A 109 16.73 -4.43 3.36
N LEU A 110 16.71 -3.42 4.23
CA LEU A 110 15.72 -3.34 5.32
C LEU A 110 14.34 -2.87 4.85
N HIS A 111 14.23 -2.13 3.75
CA HIS A 111 12.94 -1.64 3.26
C HIS A 111 12.31 -2.60 2.25
N ASP A 112 13.05 -3.13 1.29
CA ASP A 112 12.50 -3.88 0.17
C ASP A 112 11.82 -5.20 0.59
N ILE A 113 12.32 -5.85 1.64
CA ILE A 113 11.74 -7.13 2.14
C ILE A 113 10.25 -7.02 2.50
N THR A 114 9.82 -5.87 3.03
CA THR A 114 8.40 -5.67 3.37
C THR A 114 7.56 -5.49 2.12
N ASP A 115 8.13 -4.93 1.05
CA ASP A 115 7.42 -4.59 -0.18
C ASP A 115 7.30 -5.82 -1.09
N VAL A 116 8.31 -6.72 -1.08
CA VAL A 116 8.21 -8.10 -1.58
C VAL A 116 7.01 -8.82 -0.95
N GLN A 117 6.89 -8.77 0.39
CA GLN A 117 5.82 -9.45 1.12
C GLN A 117 4.44 -8.81 0.90
N LEU A 118 4.38 -7.49 0.75
CA LEU A 118 3.17 -6.75 0.43
C LEU A 118 2.63 -7.14 -0.95
N GLU A 119 3.46 -7.13 -2.01
CA GLU A 119 3.03 -7.53 -3.35
C GLU A 119 2.72 -9.03 -3.43
N PHE A 120 3.47 -9.89 -2.73
CA PHE A 120 3.12 -11.31 -2.58
C PHE A 120 1.73 -11.52 -1.96
N THR A 121 1.40 -10.77 -0.90
CA THR A 121 0.10 -10.85 -0.22
C THR A 121 -1.05 -10.36 -1.12
N LYS A 122 -0.83 -9.28 -1.88
CA LYS A 122 -1.78 -8.81 -2.91
C LYS A 122 -2.01 -9.88 -3.99
N LEU A 123 -0.96 -10.51 -4.52
CA LEU A 123 -1.08 -11.56 -5.53
C LEU A 123 -1.91 -12.75 -5.03
N ASN A 124 -1.65 -13.24 -3.83
CA ASN A 124 -2.45 -14.31 -3.21
C ASN A 124 -3.93 -13.90 -3.03
N THR A 125 -4.18 -12.64 -2.66
CA THR A 125 -5.53 -12.08 -2.54
C THR A 125 -6.24 -12.00 -3.91
N TYR A 126 -5.53 -11.61 -4.98
CA TYR A 126 -6.10 -11.61 -6.33
C TYR A 126 -6.42 -13.02 -6.83
N PHE A 127 -5.56 -14.02 -6.57
CA PHE A 127 -5.84 -15.41 -6.93
C PHE A 127 -7.04 -15.99 -6.15
N LYS A 128 -7.22 -15.61 -4.88
CA LYS A 128 -8.43 -15.92 -4.08
C LYS A 128 -9.70 -15.38 -4.74
N ALA A 129 -9.66 -14.17 -5.32
CA ALA A 129 -10.82 -13.54 -5.97
C ALA A 129 -11.09 -14.05 -7.40
N ALA A 130 -10.04 -14.33 -8.18
CA ALA A 130 -10.16 -14.64 -9.61
C ALA A 130 -10.60 -16.09 -9.93
N GLY A 131 -10.51 -17.02 -8.97
CA GLY A 131 -10.65 -18.46 -9.24
C GLY A 131 -12.07 -19.04 -9.21
N GLY A 132 -13.08 -18.30 -8.74
CA GLY A 132 -14.48 -18.78 -8.56
C GLY A 132 -14.67 -19.96 -7.58
N THR A 133 -13.57 -20.59 -7.16
CA THR A 133 -13.51 -21.81 -6.36
C THR A 133 -12.72 -21.49 -5.10
N TYR A 134 -13.34 -21.66 -3.93
CA TYR A 134 -12.73 -21.33 -2.63
C TYR A 134 -11.62 -22.32 -2.26
N HIS A 135 -10.44 -22.16 -2.85
CA HIS A 135 -9.23 -22.85 -2.39
C HIS A 135 -8.82 -22.28 -1.02
N ARG A 136 -9.12 -23.04 0.06
CA ARG A 136 -8.77 -22.67 1.45
C ARG A 136 -7.30 -22.28 1.60
N LEU A 137 -6.40 -22.86 0.79
CA LEU A 137 -4.98 -22.53 0.74
C LEU A 137 -4.71 -21.04 0.41
N HIS A 138 -5.36 -20.47 -0.61
CA HIS A 138 -5.16 -19.05 -0.95
C HIS A 138 -5.80 -18.10 0.09
N GLY A 139 -6.84 -18.54 0.80
CA GLY A 139 -7.32 -17.86 2.00
C GLY A 139 -6.24 -17.78 3.08
N LEU A 140 -5.76 -18.94 3.51
CA LEU A 140 -4.70 -19.06 4.52
C LEU A 140 -3.41 -18.33 4.14
N LEU A 141 -3.00 -18.36 2.86
CA LEU A 141 -1.82 -17.64 2.37
C LEU A 141 -2.00 -16.12 2.36
N ALA A 142 -3.21 -15.61 2.09
CA ALA A 142 -3.50 -14.18 2.19
C ALA A 142 -3.51 -13.70 3.65
N ASP A 143 -4.14 -14.46 4.54
CA ASP A 143 -4.23 -14.13 5.97
C ASP A 143 -2.85 -14.22 6.65
N LEU A 144 -2.07 -15.28 6.36
CA LEU A 144 -0.68 -15.43 6.79
C LEU A 144 0.22 -14.36 6.18
N GLY A 145 0.07 -14.04 4.89
CA GLY A 145 0.82 -12.99 4.22
C GLY A 145 0.63 -11.63 4.88
N CYS A 146 -0.62 -11.28 5.21
CA CYS A 146 -0.96 -10.05 5.93
C CYS A 146 -0.31 -9.99 7.33
N LEU A 147 -0.30 -11.10 8.07
CA LEU A 147 0.34 -11.18 9.39
C LEU A 147 1.87 -11.07 9.28
N CYS A 148 2.49 -11.83 8.37
CA CYS A 148 3.93 -11.79 8.11
C CYS A 148 4.40 -10.38 7.70
N PHE A 149 3.63 -9.70 6.84
CA PHE A 149 3.87 -8.31 6.44
C PHE A 149 3.77 -7.32 7.63
N CYS A 150 2.80 -7.50 8.53
CA CYS A 150 2.70 -6.67 9.73
C CYS A 150 3.90 -6.84 10.67
N VAL A 151 4.34 -8.08 10.88
CA VAL A 151 5.50 -8.40 11.74
C VAL A 151 6.80 -7.91 11.12
N SER A 152 7.00 -8.11 9.82
CA SER A 152 8.22 -7.66 9.14
C SER A 152 8.33 -6.13 9.06
N TRP A 153 7.22 -5.41 8.84
CA TRP A 153 7.23 -3.96 8.85
C TRP A 153 7.74 -3.40 10.18
N PHE A 154 7.23 -3.94 11.29
CA PHE A 154 7.73 -3.60 12.62
C PHE A 154 9.22 -3.96 12.77
N TRP A 155 9.60 -5.19 12.46
CA TRP A 155 10.95 -5.69 12.71
C TRP A 155 12.02 -4.99 11.87
N PHE A 156 11.82 -4.87 10.55
CA PHE A 156 12.83 -4.31 9.65
C PHE A 156 12.83 -2.78 9.65
N ARG A 157 11.65 -2.14 9.52
CA ARG A 157 11.55 -0.67 9.35
C ARG A 157 11.44 0.13 10.65
N LEU A 158 10.93 -0.45 11.74
CA LEU A 158 10.79 0.25 13.03
C LEU A 158 11.80 -0.19 14.09
N TYR A 159 12.33 -1.41 14.03
CA TYR A 159 13.33 -1.91 14.99
C TYR A 159 14.75 -1.91 14.40
N TRP A 160 15.02 -2.66 13.33
CA TRP A 160 16.37 -2.76 12.76
C TRP A 160 16.84 -1.48 12.05
N PHE A 161 15.98 -0.77 11.32
CA PHE A 161 16.38 0.46 10.63
C PHE A 161 16.88 1.55 11.59
N PRO A 162 16.19 1.90 12.70
CA PRO A 162 16.75 2.81 13.69
C PRO A 162 18.02 2.29 14.37
N LEU A 163 18.06 1.00 14.74
CA LEU A 163 19.21 0.42 15.47
C LEU A 163 20.47 0.23 14.64
N LYS A 164 20.35 0.00 13.33
CA LYS A 164 21.50 -0.18 12.42
C LYS A 164 21.83 1.11 11.68
N VAL A 165 20.84 1.71 11.01
CA VAL A 165 21.08 2.88 10.15
C VAL A 165 21.14 4.17 10.95
N LEU A 166 20.08 4.54 11.68
CA LEU A 166 20.08 5.82 12.41
C LEU A 166 21.17 5.87 13.50
N TYR A 167 21.43 4.76 14.20
CA TYR A 167 22.54 4.70 15.16
C TYR A 167 23.90 4.97 14.49
N ALA A 168 24.18 4.32 13.36
CA ALA A 168 25.43 4.55 12.62
C ALA A 168 25.52 6.00 12.10
N THR A 169 24.45 6.54 11.51
CA THR A 169 24.47 7.85 10.85
C THR A 169 24.30 9.04 11.78
N LEU A 170 23.75 8.86 12.99
CA LEU A 170 23.63 9.93 14.00
C LEU A 170 24.76 9.88 15.04
N HIS A 171 25.21 8.69 15.44
CA HIS A 171 26.18 8.53 16.51
C HIS A 171 27.57 8.17 15.99
N THR A 172 27.71 7.05 15.26
CA THR A 172 29.04 6.61 14.81
C THR A 172 29.68 7.60 13.86
N SER A 173 28.94 8.18 12.91
CA SER A 173 29.52 9.09 11.91
C SER A 173 30.24 10.28 12.54
N LEU A 174 29.71 10.86 13.63
CA LEU A 174 30.33 12.00 14.34
C LEU A 174 31.59 11.60 15.12
N ILE A 175 31.69 10.34 15.52
CA ILE A 175 32.84 9.79 16.26
C ILE A 175 33.95 9.38 15.27
N SER A 176 33.60 8.73 14.17
CA SER A 176 34.54 8.24 13.17
C SER A 176 35.01 9.31 12.18
N VAL A 177 34.12 10.26 11.83
CA VAL A 177 34.40 11.33 10.84
C VAL A 177 33.77 12.65 11.32
N PRO A 178 34.46 13.43 12.18
CA PRO A 178 33.88 14.66 12.77
C PRO A 178 33.39 15.70 11.74
N ASP A 179 34.09 15.84 10.61
CA ASP A 179 33.78 16.80 9.53
C ASP A 179 33.01 16.15 8.36
N ILE A 180 32.09 15.21 8.65
CA ILE A 180 31.36 14.47 7.61
C ILE A 180 30.37 15.37 6.82
N PRO A 181 30.48 15.45 5.48
CA PRO A 181 29.76 16.44 4.69
C PRO A 181 28.25 16.17 4.63
N PHE A 182 27.44 17.22 4.69
CA PHE A 182 25.97 17.17 4.64
C PHE A 182 25.29 16.31 5.74
N TYR A 183 25.97 16.06 6.87
CA TYR A 183 25.46 15.31 8.03
C TYR A 183 23.99 15.59 8.37
N PHE A 184 23.65 16.87 8.64
CA PHE A 184 22.30 17.26 9.07
C PHE A 184 21.24 17.02 8.00
N PHE A 185 21.57 17.28 6.72
CA PHE A 185 20.65 17.11 5.61
C PHE A 185 20.33 15.62 5.39
N PHE A 186 21.37 14.78 5.33
CA PHE A 186 21.19 13.34 5.11
C PHE A 186 20.44 12.67 6.27
N ASN A 187 20.77 13.00 7.52
CA ASN A 187 20.04 12.49 8.68
C ASN A 187 18.60 13.01 8.77
N ALA A 188 18.32 14.26 8.37
CA ALA A 188 16.95 14.77 8.31
C ALA A 188 16.09 13.98 7.31
N LEU A 189 16.64 13.60 6.15
CA LEU A 189 15.94 12.74 5.19
C LEU A 189 15.70 11.33 5.73
N LEU A 190 16.66 10.74 6.44
CA LEU A 190 16.48 9.43 7.08
C LEU A 190 15.42 9.45 8.19
N LEU A 191 15.40 10.51 9.02
CA LEU A 191 14.36 10.71 10.04
C LEU A 191 12.98 10.93 9.42
N LEU A 192 12.89 11.68 8.33
CA LEU A 192 11.64 11.87 7.58
C LEU A 192 11.12 10.53 7.02
N LEU A 193 12.01 9.69 6.48
CA LEU A 193 11.69 8.32 6.06
C LEU A 193 11.19 7.47 7.25
N THR A 194 11.79 7.59 8.44
CA THR A 194 11.29 6.93 9.67
C THR A 194 9.86 7.37 10.03
N VAL A 195 9.56 8.67 9.95
CA VAL A 195 8.23 9.22 10.25
C VAL A 195 7.18 8.71 9.26
N MET A 196 7.51 8.62 7.97
CA MET A 196 6.64 8.02 6.94
C MET A 196 6.39 6.52 7.22
N ASN A 197 7.44 5.76 7.58
CA ASN A 197 7.30 4.35 7.94
C ASN A 197 6.42 4.12 9.19
N LEU A 198 6.46 5.03 10.17
CA LEU A 198 5.56 5.00 11.33
C LEU A 198 4.11 5.32 10.94
N TYR A 199 3.90 6.34 10.09
CA TYR A 199 2.57 6.69 9.57
C TYR A 199 1.89 5.48 8.90
N TRP A 200 2.58 4.78 7.98
CA TRP A 200 2.00 3.60 7.35
C TRP A 200 1.84 2.42 8.31
N PHE A 201 2.73 2.25 9.29
CA PHE A 201 2.56 1.18 10.30
C PHE A 201 1.22 1.28 11.04
N LEU A 202 0.73 2.49 11.32
CA LEU A 202 -0.59 2.68 11.93
C LEU A 202 -1.73 2.13 11.05
N TYR A 203 -1.65 2.32 9.72
CA TYR A 203 -2.59 1.73 8.76
C TYR A 203 -2.46 0.20 8.67
N ILE A 204 -1.25 -0.33 8.76
CA ILE A 204 -0.98 -1.78 8.74
C ILE A 204 -1.56 -2.44 10.00
N VAL A 205 -1.39 -1.83 11.18
CA VAL A 205 -2.01 -2.29 12.43
C VAL A 205 -3.54 -2.18 12.35
N ALA A 206 -4.09 -1.09 11.82
CA ALA A 206 -5.54 -0.95 11.63
C ALA A 206 -6.11 -2.01 10.67
N LEU A 207 -5.37 -2.39 9.63
CA LEU A 207 -5.72 -3.49 8.72
C LEU A 207 -5.67 -4.84 9.44
N ALA A 208 -4.58 -5.13 10.16
CA ALA A 208 -4.43 -6.36 10.92
C ALA A 208 -5.56 -6.54 11.95
N VAL A 209 -5.94 -5.48 12.68
CA VAL A 209 -7.08 -5.51 13.62
C VAL A 209 -8.39 -5.81 12.89
N LYS A 210 -8.67 -5.18 11.73
CA LYS A 210 -9.89 -5.43 10.95
C LYS A 210 -9.97 -6.84 10.34
N VAL A 211 -8.83 -7.44 10.00
CA VAL A 211 -8.73 -8.84 9.58
C VAL A 211 -8.98 -9.78 10.76
N LEU A 212 -8.33 -9.54 11.90
CA LEU A 212 -8.49 -10.36 13.12
C LEU A 212 -9.89 -10.30 13.74
N THR A 213 -10.60 -9.17 13.63
CA THR A 213 -12.00 -9.03 14.08
C THR A 213 -13.01 -9.60 13.09
N GLY A 214 -12.58 -10.15 11.96
CA GLY A 214 -13.45 -10.75 10.94
C GLY A 214 -14.36 -9.75 10.21
N GLN A 215 -14.11 -8.45 10.33
CA GLN A 215 -14.93 -7.39 9.72
C GLN A 215 -14.68 -7.24 8.21
N MET A 216 -13.58 -7.81 7.69
CA MET A 216 -13.20 -7.79 6.28
C MET A 216 -13.43 -9.17 5.64
N ARG A 217 -14.46 -9.31 4.78
CA ARG A 217 -14.63 -10.53 3.94
C ARG A 217 -13.72 -10.53 2.70
N GLU A 218 -13.31 -9.33 2.28
CA GLU A 218 -12.35 -9.06 1.21
C GLU A 218 -11.33 -8.04 1.73
N VAL A 219 -10.05 -8.18 1.35
CA VAL A 219 -8.97 -7.28 1.81
C VAL A 219 -9.04 -5.98 1.00
N SER A 220 -9.94 -5.08 1.41
CA SER A 220 -10.06 -3.74 0.83
C SER A 220 -9.00 -2.79 1.38
N ASP A 221 -8.51 -1.88 0.55
CA ASP A 221 -7.47 -0.92 0.94
C ASP A 221 -8.07 0.15 1.87
N LEU A 222 -7.59 0.21 3.11
CA LEU A 222 -8.06 1.18 4.11
C LEU A 222 -7.91 2.63 3.66
N ARG A 223 -7.00 2.91 2.73
CA ARG A 223 -6.74 4.25 2.19
C ARG A 223 -7.87 4.75 1.28
N GLU A 224 -8.76 3.87 0.81
CA GLU A 224 -9.92 4.22 -0.03
C GLU A 224 -11.15 4.61 0.81
N TYR A 225 -11.32 4.00 1.99
CA TYR A 225 -12.47 4.27 2.87
C TYR A 225 -12.46 5.71 3.44
N ASP A 226 -11.31 6.18 3.94
CA ASP A 226 -11.17 7.55 4.48
C ASP A 226 -11.49 8.63 3.41
N TRP A 227 -11.27 8.32 2.13
CA TRP A 227 -11.61 9.19 1.00
C TRP A 227 -13.13 9.21 0.73
N ALA A 228 -13.76 8.04 0.70
CA ALA A 228 -15.20 7.92 0.51
C ALA A 228 -16.00 8.62 1.63
N GLU A 229 -15.56 8.52 2.88
CA GLU A 229 -16.17 9.27 4.00
C GLU A 229 -15.88 10.77 3.93
N ALA A 230 -14.67 11.19 3.55
CA ALA A 230 -14.32 12.61 3.42
C ALA A 230 -15.06 13.34 2.29
N HIS A 231 -15.60 12.61 1.31
CA HIS A 231 -16.35 13.17 0.17
C HIS A 231 -17.81 12.71 0.09
N SER A 232 -18.29 11.95 1.09
CA SER A 232 -19.71 11.75 1.30
C SER A 232 -20.37 13.07 1.72
N PRO A 233 -21.47 13.52 1.05
CA PRO A 233 -22.19 14.70 1.48
C PRO A 233 -22.79 14.43 2.87
N LYS A 234 -22.29 15.17 3.88
CA LYS A 234 -22.82 15.05 5.25
C LYS A 234 -24.32 15.32 5.22
N PRO A 235 -25.18 14.44 5.76
CA PRO A 235 -26.61 14.69 5.81
C PRO A 235 -26.83 15.99 6.58
N SER A 236 -27.51 16.96 5.95
CA SER A 236 -27.81 18.22 6.61
C SER A 236 -28.68 17.92 7.83
N LYS A 237 -28.32 18.48 8.98
CA LYS A 237 -29.18 18.45 10.15
C LYS A 237 -30.39 19.32 9.84
N ALA A 238 -31.49 18.70 9.42
CA ALA A 238 -32.77 19.38 9.30
C ALA A 238 -33.13 19.97 10.67
N GLU A 239 -33.31 21.29 10.74
CA GLU A 239 -33.67 21.98 11.97
C GLU A 239 -35.09 21.62 12.40
N GLY A 240 -35.19 20.68 13.33
CA GLY A 240 -36.43 20.39 14.03
C GLY A 240 -36.75 21.47 15.06
N GLN A 241 -37.46 22.54 14.66
CA GLN A 241 -38.17 23.41 15.59
C GLN A 241 -39.56 23.79 15.05
N ARG A 242 -40.61 23.24 15.66
CA ARG A 242 -41.41 23.94 16.69
C ARG A 242 -42.78 23.28 16.89
N SER A 243 -42.88 22.41 17.89
CA SER A 243 -44.17 22.01 18.44
C SER A 243 -44.82 23.19 19.17
N ARG A 244 -46.15 23.33 19.02
CA ARG A 244 -47.02 24.08 19.94
C ARG A 244 -48.19 23.17 20.33
N PRO A 245 -48.54 23.06 21.62
CA PRO A 245 -49.60 22.19 22.07
C PRO A 245 -50.96 22.89 22.06
N GLY A 246 -52.03 22.11 21.84
CA GLY A 246 -53.40 22.51 22.12
C GLY A 246 -54.32 22.56 20.90
N ASP A 247 -55.06 21.48 20.67
CA ASP A 247 -56.49 21.53 21.01
C ASP A 247 -57.01 20.14 21.43
N ARG A 248 -58.10 20.10 22.20
CA ARG A 248 -58.84 18.88 22.55
C ARG A 248 -59.93 18.65 21.51
N THR A 249 -60.22 17.39 21.19
CA THR A 249 -61.60 16.86 21.11
C THR A 249 -61.55 15.33 21.12
N MET A 250 -62.21 14.70 22.10
CA MET A 250 -62.62 13.30 21.98
C MET A 250 -63.77 13.21 20.99
N LEU A 251 -63.81 12.17 20.15
CA LEU A 251 -65.07 11.58 19.71
C LEU A 251 -64.89 10.08 19.42
N ILE A 252 -65.96 9.32 19.61
CA ILE A 252 -65.99 7.85 19.74
C ILE A 252 -66.71 7.21 18.53
N HIS A 253 -66.55 5.89 18.35
CA HIS A 253 -67.06 4.97 17.31
C HIS A 253 -66.11 4.74 16.09
N GLY A 254 -66.03 3.51 15.53
CA GLY A 254 -66.63 2.26 16.00
C GLY A 254 -66.52 1.05 15.01
N LYS A 255 -66.02 -0.08 15.52
CA LYS A 255 -66.11 -1.48 15.02
C LYS A 255 -65.42 -1.91 13.69
N PRO A 256 -65.18 -3.24 13.47
CA PRO A 256 -64.30 -3.78 12.43
C PRO A 256 -64.94 -4.81 11.45
N SER A 257 -64.18 -5.24 10.44
CA SER A 257 -64.39 -6.46 9.62
C SER A 257 -63.03 -6.92 9.03
N GLN A 258 -62.54 -8.15 9.29
CA GLN A 258 -62.67 -9.36 8.45
C GLN A 258 -62.21 -9.18 6.97
N GLY A 259 -61.47 -10.08 6.32
CA GLY A 259 -60.87 -11.37 6.73
C GLY A 259 -60.71 -12.34 5.53
N CYS A 260 -59.71 -13.25 5.55
CA CYS A 260 -59.42 -14.30 4.53
C CYS A 260 -59.00 -13.80 3.13
N GLY A 261 -58.30 -14.54 2.25
CA GLY A 261 -57.67 -15.87 2.31
C GLY A 261 -57.26 -16.31 0.87
N GLY A 262 -56.17 -17.07 0.67
CA GLY A 262 -55.76 -17.63 -0.65
C GLY A 262 -56.51 -18.92 -1.02
N PRO A 263 -55.96 -19.88 -1.84
CA PRO A 263 -54.61 -19.96 -2.45
C PRO A 263 -54.55 -20.63 -3.88
N VAL A 264 -53.36 -21.10 -4.31
CA VAL A 264 -53.03 -22.06 -5.44
C VAL A 264 -53.17 -21.50 -6.88
N GLY A 265 -52.35 -21.77 -7.92
CA GLY A 265 -51.12 -22.55 -8.24
C GLY A 265 -50.84 -22.44 -9.77
N GLY A 266 -49.81 -22.97 -10.45
CA GLY A 266 -48.59 -23.73 -10.11
C GLY A 266 -47.78 -24.14 -11.38
N GLU A 267 -46.62 -24.82 -11.22
CA GLU A 267 -45.77 -25.51 -12.25
C GLU A 267 -45.04 -24.69 -13.35
N GLY A 268 -44.05 -25.32 -14.03
CA GLY A 268 -42.85 -24.65 -14.60
C GLY A 268 -42.52 -24.86 -16.11
N PRO A 269 -41.28 -24.49 -16.54
CA PRO A 269 -40.83 -24.35 -17.96
C PRO A 269 -40.09 -25.63 -18.48
N PRO A 270 -39.41 -25.70 -19.67
CA PRO A 270 -39.03 -24.63 -20.63
C PRO A 270 -39.13 -24.96 -22.15
N ALA A 271 -38.93 -23.93 -23.00
CA ALA A 271 -38.51 -24.07 -24.40
C ALA A 271 -37.78 -22.79 -24.89
N ALA A 272 -36.96 -22.90 -25.94
CA ALA A 272 -36.01 -21.86 -26.39
C ALA A 272 -36.14 -21.53 -27.89
N PHE A 273 -35.33 -20.57 -28.38
CA PHE A 273 -35.14 -20.18 -29.80
C PHE A 273 -36.38 -19.52 -30.44
N LEU A 274 -36.34 -18.33 -31.06
CA LEU A 274 -35.40 -17.89 -32.12
C LEU A 274 -35.41 -16.36 -32.31
N LYS A 275 -34.40 -15.88 -33.07
CA LYS A 275 -34.09 -14.48 -33.34
C LYS A 275 -34.29 -14.19 -34.83
N CYS A 276 -35.05 -13.14 -35.21
CA CYS A 276 -34.75 -12.18 -36.29
C CYS A 276 -35.97 -11.43 -36.87
N ARG A 277 -35.86 -10.09 -36.84
CA ARG A 277 -35.95 -9.17 -38.01
C ARG A 277 -37.17 -9.24 -38.93
N GLN A 278 -38.04 -8.24 -38.81
CA GLN A 278 -38.81 -7.67 -39.94
C GLN A 278 -38.81 -6.13 -39.88
N GLU A 279 -38.20 -5.51 -40.88
CA GLU A 279 -38.65 -4.25 -41.50
C GLU A 279 -39.62 -4.64 -42.64
N PRO A 280 -40.62 -3.82 -43.07
CA PRO A 280 -40.32 -2.57 -43.81
C PRO A 280 -41.38 -1.43 -43.77
N SER A 281 -40.95 -0.24 -44.23
CA SER A 281 -41.67 0.80 -45.02
C SER A 281 -41.11 2.20 -44.69
N GLY A 282 -41.06 3.18 -45.60
CA GLY A 282 -41.48 3.22 -47.00
C GLY A 282 -40.77 4.36 -47.76
N SER A 283 -41.08 4.51 -49.05
CA SER A 283 -40.37 5.40 -49.98
C SER A 283 -40.69 6.89 -49.86
N HIS A 284 -39.73 7.74 -50.25
CA HIS A 284 -39.80 9.03 -51.02
C HIS A 284 -38.43 9.73 -50.88
N GLY A 285 -37.79 10.38 -51.87
CA GLY A 285 -38.10 10.50 -53.30
C GLY A 285 -37.56 11.82 -53.90
N ARG A 286 -36.79 11.71 -55.00
CA ARG A 286 -36.37 12.75 -56.00
C ARG A 286 -35.05 13.53 -55.78
N THR A 287 -34.31 13.52 -56.90
CA THR A 287 -33.40 14.54 -57.50
C THR A 287 -32.24 15.05 -56.67
#